data_AF-A0A8B7VN82-F1
#
_entry.id   AF-A0A8B7VN82-F1
#
_cell.length_a   1.000
_cell.length_b   1.000
_cell.length_c   1.000
_cell.angle_alpha   90.00
_cell.angle_beta   90.00
_cell.angle_gamma   90.00
#
_symmetry.space_group_name_H-M   'P 1'
#
loop_
_entity.id
_entity.type
_entity.pdbx_description
1 polymer ?
#
loop_
_entity_poly.entity_id
_entity_poly.type
_entity_poly.pdbx_seq_one_letter_code
_entity_poly.pdbx_strand_id
1 'polypeptide(L)'
;MLDTKWKGKSVVVLRHPLINPLAFGALLQYLYTGRLDIGVEHVSDCERLAKQCQLWDLLGDLEAKCEKVSEFVASKPGTCVKVLTIEPPPADPRLRADMALLADCALPPELRGDLGELPFPCPDSFNSCPDVCFQVAGCSFLCHKAFFCGRSDYFRALLDDHFRENEEPAASGGPPAVTLQGISPDIFTHVLYYMYSDHTELPPETAYDVLSVADMYLLPGLKRLCGRSLAQLLDEDSVVGVWRVAKLFRLARLEDQCTEYMAKVIEKLVEREDFVDAVREEAAAVAARQETDSIPLVDDIRFHVASTVQTYSAIEEAQQRLRALEDLLVSIGLDC
;
A
#
# COMPACT_ATOMS: atom_id res chain seq x y z
N MET A 1 12.08 27.09 16.58
CA MET A 1 13.24 27.40 15.69
C MET A 1 12.81 27.52 14.23
N LEU A 2 11.87 26.69 13.76
CA LEU A 2 11.28 26.77 12.41
C LEU A 2 10.56 28.11 12.17
N ASP A 3 9.71 28.54 13.12
CA ASP A 3 8.97 29.80 13.02
C ASP A 3 9.82 31.08 13.13
N THR A 4 11.10 30.94 13.50
CA THR A 4 11.99 32.08 13.76
C THR A 4 13.18 32.12 12.79
N LYS A 5 13.99 31.06 12.74
CA LYS A 5 15.27 31.07 12.01
C LYS A 5 15.14 30.62 10.56
N TRP A 6 14.19 29.73 10.28
CA TRP A 6 14.08 29.02 8.98
C TRP A 6 12.81 29.37 8.19
N LYS A 7 11.90 30.15 8.77
CA LYS A 7 10.70 30.65 8.10
C LYS A 7 11.05 31.31 6.76
N GLY A 8 10.36 30.88 5.69
CA GLY A 8 10.52 31.41 4.33
C GLY A 8 11.83 31.01 3.62
N LYS A 9 12.65 30.13 4.22
CA LYS A 9 13.87 29.64 3.56
C LYS A 9 13.58 28.34 2.82
N SER A 10 13.90 28.32 1.53
CA SER A 10 13.89 27.10 0.72
C SER A 10 15.12 26.22 0.95
N VAL A 11 16.17 26.75 1.59
CA VAL A 11 17.43 26.03 1.86
C VAL A 11 17.88 26.27 3.30
N VAL A 12 18.12 25.17 4.02
CA VAL A 12 18.73 25.18 5.36
C VAL A 12 20.17 24.68 5.24
N VAL A 13 21.13 25.57 5.44
CA VAL A 13 22.57 25.22 5.39
C VAL A 13 23.05 24.77 6.76
N LEU A 14 23.39 23.48 6.87
CA LEU A 14 24.00 22.88 8.06
C LEU A 14 25.52 23.13 8.03
N ARG A 15 26.00 24.08 8.83
CA ARG A 15 27.43 24.52 8.84
C ARG A 15 28.27 23.89 9.95
N HIS A 16 27.73 22.95 10.71
CA HIS A 16 28.43 22.40 11.86
C HIS A 16 29.54 21.43 11.38
N PRO A 17 30.79 21.55 11.87
CA PRO A 17 31.93 20.79 11.35
C PRO A 17 31.81 19.28 11.57
N LEU A 18 30.99 18.84 12.53
CA LEU A 18 30.73 17.42 12.79
C LEU A 18 29.61 16.81 11.92
N ILE A 19 28.99 17.59 11.02
CA ILE A 19 27.97 17.08 10.10
C ILE A 19 28.64 16.68 8.79
N ASN A 20 28.84 15.37 8.64
CA ASN A 20 29.31 14.78 7.39
C ASN A 20 28.11 14.63 6.42
N PRO A 21 28.18 15.16 5.18
CA PRO A 21 27.08 15.08 4.22
C PRO A 21 26.65 13.66 3.85
N LEU A 22 27.60 12.72 3.76
CA LEU A 22 27.32 11.32 3.40
C LEU A 22 26.64 10.59 4.55
N ALA A 23 27.12 10.80 5.79
CA ALA A 23 26.47 10.25 6.98
C ALA A 23 25.07 10.83 7.19
N PHE A 24 24.89 12.13 6.95
CA PHE A 24 23.58 12.77 7.03
C PHE A 24 22.60 12.26 5.96
N GLY A 25 23.08 12.06 4.72
CA GLY A 25 22.28 11.45 3.65
C GLY A 25 21.85 10.01 3.98
N ALA A 26 22.76 9.20 4.52
CA ALA A 26 22.47 7.84 4.99
C ALA A 26 21.44 7.82 6.12
N LEU A 27 21.53 8.78 7.06
CA LEU A 27 20.54 8.94 8.13
C LEU A 27 19.15 9.32 7.58
N LEU A 28 19.08 10.21 6.60
CA LEU A 28 17.82 10.55 5.94
C LEU A 28 17.22 9.34 5.22
N GLN A 29 18.04 8.55 4.51
CA GLN A 29 17.59 7.30 3.88
C GLN A 29 16.97 6.36 4.92
N TYR A 30 17.61 6.19 6.07
CA TYR A 30 17.09 5.36 7.16
C TYR A 30 15.74 5.85 7.67
N LEU A 31 15.60 7.15 7.93
CA LEU A 31 14.35 7.71 8.46
C LEU A 31 13.15 7.48 7.54
N TYR A 32 13.34 7.47 6.21
CA TYR A 32 12.24 7.30 5.26
C TYR A 32 12.04 5.86 4.76
N THR A 33 13.07 5.00 4.86
CA THR A 33 13.05 3.66 4.24
C THR A 33 13.36 2.53 5.21
N GLY A 34 13.82 2.84 6.42
CA GLY A 34 14.36 1.87 7.39
C GLY A 34 15.70 1.27 6.98
N ARG A 35 16.17 1.53 5.76
CA ARG A 35 17.43 1.05 5.21
C ARG A 35 18.50 2.14 5.29
N LEU A 36 19.72 1.75 5.62
CA LEU A 36 20.88 2.63 5.65
C LEU A 36 22.03 1.99 4.89
N ASP A 37 22.56 2.68 3.89
CA ASP A 37 23.82 2.32 3.23
C ASP A 37 24.88 3.39 3.54
N ILE A 38 26.01 2.99 4.12
CA ILE A 38 27.08 3.92 4.48
C ILE A 38 28.48 3.35 4.26
N GLY A 39 29.40 4.18 3.79
CA GLY A 39 30.82 3.85 3.75
C GLY A 39 31.36 3.59 5.15
N VAL A 40 32.20 2.57 5.32
CA VAL A 40 32.77 2.19 6.62
C VAL A 40 33.54 3.37 7.25
N GLU A 41 34.16 4.21 6.42
CA GLU A 41 34.84 5.45 6.82
C GLU A 41 33.93 6.52 7.45
N HIS A 42 32.60 6.41 7.28
CA HIS A 42 31.62 7.39 7.75
C HIS A 42 30.70 6.86 8.87
N VAL A 43 30.90 5.62 9.33
CA VAL A 43 30.08 5.00 10.38
C VAL A 43 30.10 5.83 11.66
N SER A 44 31.27 6.25 12.15
CA SER A 44 31.37 7.05 13.37
C SER A 44 30.71 8.43 13.27
N ASP A 45 30.66 9.02 12.07
CA ASP A 45 29.91 10.25 11.84
C ASP A 45 28.40 9.99 11.89
N CYS A 46 27.95 8.86 11.34
CA CYS A 46 26.55 8.45 11.40
C CYS A 46 26.09 8.12 12.81
N GLU A 47 26.88 7.39 13.60
CA GLU A 47 26.60 7.12 15.02
C GLU A 47 26.46 8.42 15.81
N ARG A 48 27.34 9.41 15.55
CA ARG A 48 27.25 10.72 16.19
C ARG A 48 25.93 11.43 15.85
N LEU A 49 25.52 11.42 14.58
CA LEU A 49 24.26 12.03 14.15
C LEU A 49 23.05 11.28 14.71
N ALA A 50 23.04 9.94 14.65
CA ALA A 50 21.99 9.10 15.20
C ALA A 50 21.79 9.35 16.70
N LYS A 51 22.89 9.46 17.46
CA LYS A 51 22.85 9.81 18.89
C LYS A 51 22.27 11.20 19.14
N GLN A 52 22.64 12.19 18.32
CA GLN A 52 22.10 13.55 18.44
C GLN A 52 20.60 13.60 18.12
N CYS A 53 20.14 12.74 17.21
CA CYS A 53 18.75 12.56 16.83
C CYS A 53 17.99 11.57 17.73
N GLN A 54 18.64 10.98 18.74
CA GLN A 54 18.07 9.99 19.66
C GLN A 54 17.51 8.73 18.97
N LEU A 55 18.16 8.31 17.87
CA LEU A 55 17.80 7.12 17.10
C LEU A 55 18.49 5.88 17.69
N TRP A 56 18.03 5.45 18.87
CA TRP A 56 18.66 4.38 19.65
C TRP A 56 18.62 3.02 18.94
N ASP A 57 17.53 2.73 18.25
CA ASP A 57 17.36 1.51 17.46
C ASP A 57 18.42 1.40 16.35
N LEU A 58 18.64 2.48 15.61
CA LEU A 58 19.69 2.54 14.58
C LEU A 58 21.08 2.36 15.19
N LEU A 59 21.34 2.94 16.37
CA LEU A 59 22.63 2.77 17.04
C LEU A 59 22.89 1.30 17.38
N GLY A 60 21.89 0.60 17.91
CA GLY A 60 21.99 -0.84 18.18
C GLY A 60 22.19 -1.66 16.90
N ASP A 61 21.47 -1.33 15.83
CA ASP A 61 21.59 -2.00 14.53
C ASP A 61 22.99 -1.79 13.90
N LEU A 62 23.56 -0.58 14.01
CA LEU A 62 24.92 -0.25 13.57
C LEU A 62 25.98 -1.02 14.35
N GLU A 63 25.90 -1.03 15.69
CA GLU A 63 26.83 -1.74 16.57
C GLU A 63 26.86 -3.24 16.24
N ALA A 64 25.67 -3.88 16.19
CA ALA A 64 25.55 -5.30 15.86
C ALA A 64 26.06 -5.62 14.45
N LYS A 65 25.91 -4.71 13.48
CA LYS A 65 26.42 -4.93 12.11
C LYS A 65 27.94 -4.78 12.05
N CYS A 66 28.51 -3.81 12.77
CA CYS A 66 29.95 -3.60 12.88
C CYS A 66 30.67 -4.81 13.49
N GLU A 67 30.10 -5.40 14.54
CA GLU A 67 30.63 -6.63 15.14
C GLU A 67 30.66 -7.79 14.13
N LYS A 68 29.53 -8.05 13.45
CA LYS A 68 29.43 -9.10 12.41
C LYS A 68 30.43 -8.91 11.26
N VAL A 69 30.61 -7.66 10.80
CA VAL A 69 31.58 -7.34 9.75
C VAL A 69 33.01 -7.60 10.24
N SER A 70 33.31 -7.25 11.49
CA SER A 70 34.64 -7.46 12.08
C SER A 70 34.98 -8.95 12.19
N GLU A 71 34.04 -9.77 12.66
CA GLU A 71 34.18 -11.24 12.71
C GLU A 71 34.37 -11.84 11.32
N PHE A 72 33.58 -11.39 10.33
CA PHE A 72 33.68 -11.85 8.96
C PHE A 72 35.05 -11.55 8.33
N VAL A 73 35.55 -10.33 8.49
CA VAL A 73 36.88 -9.93 7.99
C VAL A 73 37.98 -10.72 8.67
N ALA A 74 37.88 -10.96 9.99
CA ALA A 74 38.82 -11.80 10.73
C ALA A 74 38.85 -13.25 10.21
N SER A 75 37.69 -13.80 9.82
CA SER A 75 37.58 -15.16 9.28
C SER A 75 38.11 -15.33 7.85
N LYS A 76 38.24 -14.24 7.08
CA LYS A 76 38.64 -14.26 5.66
C LYS A 76 39.74 -13.21 5.36
N PRO A 77 41.01 -13.53 5.65
CA PRO A 77 42.14 -12.62 5.40
C PRO A 77 42.18 -12.18 3.93
N GLY A 78 42.37 -10.88 3.70
CA GLY A 78 42.36 -10.28 2.36
C GLY A 78 40.99 -9.75 1.91
N THR A 79 39.93 -9.96 2.69
CA THR A 79 38.61 -9.37 2.43
C THR A 79 38.53 -7.96 3.01
N CYS A 80 38.00 -7.00 2.24
CA CYS A 80 37.77 -5.63 2.69
C CYS A 80 36.31 -5.26 2.45
N VAL A 81 35.59 -4.93 3.53
CA VAL A 81 34.23 -4.40 3.46
C VAL A 81 34.32 -2.89 3.35
N LYS A 82 33.70 -2.32 2.32
CA LYS A 82 33.71 -0.87 2.06
C LYS A 82 32.42 -0.17 2.44
N VAL A 83 31.30 -0.91 2.39
CA VAL A 83 29.96 -0.39 2.65
C VAL A 83 29.30 -1.27 3.69
N LEU A 84 28.68 -0.62 4.66
CA LEU A 84 27.84 -1.24 5.67
C LEU A 84 26.38 -0.95 5.32
N THR A 85 25.59 -2.01 5.21
CA THR A 85 24.15 -1.94 4.92
C THR A 85 23.35 -2.44 6.12
N ILE A 86 22.52 -1.55 6.66
CA ILE A 86 21.44 -1.87 7.60
C ILE A 86 20.17 -2.01 6.79
N GLU A 87 19.51 -3.15 6.92
CA GLU A 87 18.20 -3.39 6.33
C GLU A 87 17.26 -3.85 7.43
N PRO A 88 16.03 -3.33 7.46
CA PRO A 88 15.03 -3.79 8.41
C PRO A 88 14.68 -5.24 8.08
N PRO A 89 14.42 -6.09 9.10
CA PRO A 89 13.86 -7.41 8.88
C PRO A 89 12.58 -7.34 8.03
N PRO A 90 12.27 -8.36 7.20
CA PRO A 90 11.13 -8.33 6.26
C PRO A 90 9.75 -8.04 6.88
N ALA A 91 9.60 -8.23 8.18
CA ALA A 91 8.35 -8.01 8.92
C ALA A 91 8.49 -6.98 10.05
N ASP A 92 9.52 -6.14 10.02
CA ASP A 92 9.75 -5.13 11.05
C ASP A 92 8.68 -4.03 10.99
N PRO A 93 7.86 -3.85 12.05
CA PRO A 93 6.81 -2.84 12.06
C PRO A 93 7.30 -1.44 12.43
N ARG A 94 8.56 -1.27 12.89
CA ARG A 94 9.05 0.00 13.48
C ARG A 94 8.80 1.21 12.58
N LEU A 95 9.35 1.20 11.36
CA LEU A 95 9.18 2.30 10.41
C LEU A 95 7.70 2.56 10.11
N ARG A 96 6.92 1.49 9.92
CA ARG A 96 5.48 1.61 9.63
C ARG A 96 4.74 2.28 10.78
N ALA A 97 5.03 1.87 12.02
CA ALA A 97 4.43 2.41 13.23
C ALA A 97 4.83 3.88 13.43
N ASP A 98 6.11 4.21 13.28
CA ASP A 98 6.61 5.59 13.37
C ASP A 98 5.96 6.50 12.32
N MET A 99 5.80 6.00 11.08
CA MET A 99 5.12 6.75 10.02
C MET A 99 3.61 6.88 10.28
N ALA A 100 2.96 5.89 10.92
CA ALA A 100 1.55 5.97 11.28
C ALA A 100 1.26 7.12 12.27
N LEU A 101 2.22 7.47 13.15
CA LEU A 101 2.08 8.65 14.03
C LEU A 101 1.91 9.95 13.25
N LEU A 102 2.47 10.07 12.05
CA LEU A 102 2.24 11.23 11.18
C LEU A 102 0.82 11.25 10.62
N ALA A 103 0.21 10.08 10.38
CA ALA A 103 -1.20 9.99 10.01
C ALA A 103 -2.10 10.43 11.17
N ASP A 104 -1.80 10.01 12.40
CA ASP A 104 -2.54 10.43 13.60
C ASP A 104 -2.50 11.97 13.78
N CYS A 105 -1.33 12.58 13.55
CA CYS A 105 -1.17 14.03 13.59
C CYS A 105 -1.97 14.75 12.49
N ALA A 106 -2.19 14.09 11.35
CA ALA A 106 -2.92 14.63 10.22
C ALA A 106 -4.44 14.48 10.34
N LEU A 107 -4.93 13.61 11.23
CA LEU A 107 -6.35 13.40 11.46
C LEU A 107 -7.04 14.62 12.08
N PRO A 108 -8.25 14.96 11.61
CA PRO A 108 -9.08 15.98 12.25
C PRO A 108 -9.48 15.52 13.66
N PRO A 109 -9.61 16.44 14.65
CA PRO A 109 -9.93 16.10 16.03
C PRO A 109 -11.19 15.23 16.18
N GLU A 110 -12.18 15.42 15.31
CA GLU A 110 -13.47 14.72 15.35
C GLU A 110 -13.35 13.22 15.02
N LEU A 111 -12.30 12.81 14.29
CA LEU A 111 -12.09 11.42 13.85
C LEU A 111 -11.06 10.66 14.68
N ARG A 112 -10.43 11.31 15.67
CA ARG A 112 -9.43 10.65 16.53
C ARG A 112 -10.07 9.62 17.50
N GLY A 113 -11.40 9.53 17.52
CA GLY A 113 -12.17 8.59 18.34
C GLY A 113 -12.08 8.87 19.84
N ASP A 114 -12.90 8.14 20.62
CA ASP A 114 -12.74 7.97 22.08
C ASP A 114 -11.53 7.06 22.41
N LEU A 115 -10.46 7.15 21.61
CA LEU A 115 -9.10 6.77 22.02
C LEU A 115 -8.69 7.81 23.07
N GLY A 116 -9.40 7.74 24.20
CA GLY A 116 -9.28 8.64 25.32
C GLY A 116 -7.82 8.77 25.65
N GLU A 117 -7.41 10.01 25.94
CA GLU A 117 -6.13 10.34 26.56
C GLU A 117 -5.19 9.15 26.52
N LEU A 118 -4.55 8.90 25.36
CA LEU A 118 -3.38 8.03 25.39
C LEU A 118 -2.59 8.55 26.61
N PRO A 119 -2.13 7.68 27.52
CA PRO A 119 -1.49 8.14 28.76
C PRO A 119 -0.25 9.01 28.48
N PHE A 120 0.15 9.07 27.21
CA PHE A 120 0.96 10.08 26.59
C PHE A 120 0.03 11.09 25.90
N PRO A 121 -0.13 12.33 26.42
CA PRO A 121 -0.71 13.39 25.62
C PRO A 121 -0.04 13.37 24.25
N CYS A 122 -0.82 13.30 23.16
CA CYS A 122 -0.31 13.70 21.85
C CYS A 122 0.32 15.06 22.12
N PRO A 123 1.66 15.20 22.07
CA PRO A 123 2.25 16.35 22.70
C PRO A 123 1.70 17.55 21.95
N ASP A 124 1.06 18.49 22.64
CA ASP A 124 0.81 19.83 22.10
C ASP A 124 2.12 20.50 21.59
N SER A 125 3.26 19.84 21.80
CA SER A 125 4.61 20.13 21.34
C SER A 125 5.10 19.37 20.11
N PHE A 126 4.37 18.40 19.52
CA PHE A 126 4.74 17.80 18.23
C PHE A 126 4.24 18.69 17.09
N ASN A 127 5.06 19.67 16.72
CA ASN A 127 4.78 20.52 15.56
C ASN A 127 4.95 19.69 14.28
N SER A 128 3.86 19.11 13.78
CA SER A 128 3.85 18.27 12.59
C SER A 128 4.26 19.03 11.32
N CYS A 129 4.21 20.36 11.32
CA CYS A 129 4.61 21.21 10.18
C CYS A 129 3.88 20.84 8.86
N PRO A 130 2.54 20.76 8.86
CA PRO A 130 1.79 20.45 7.65
C PRO A 130 1.95 21.57 6.61
N ASP A 131 2.06 21.17 5.34
CA ASP A 131 2.24 22.08 4.20
C ASP A 131 1.08 21.99 3.19
N VAL A 132 0.07 21.17 3.48
CA VAL A 132 -1.21 21.10 2.75
C VAL A 132 -2.35 20.71 3.72
N CYS A 133 -3.56 21.23 3.48
CA CYS A 133 -4.78 20.78 4.16
C CYS A 133 -5.73 20.14 3.14
N PHE A 134 -6.21 18.92 3.38
CA PHE A 134 -7.30 18.33 2.59
C PHE A 134 -8.63 18.51 3.32
N GLN A 135 -9.58 19.18 2.69
CA GLN A 135 -10.93 19.32 3.21
C GLN A 135 -11.83 18.21 2.64
N VAL A 136 -12.38 17.37 3.51
CA VAL A 136 -13.23 16.22 3.14
C VAL A 136 -14.51 16.31 3.94
N ALA A 137 -15.64 16.55 3.26
CA ALA A 137 -16.97 16.66 3.88
C ALA A 137 -17.02 17.57 5.14
N GLY A 138 -16.25 18.67 5.14
CA GLY A 138 -16.17 19.62 6.26
C GLY A 138 -15.07 19.32 7.30
N CYS A 139 -14.44 18.15 7.26
CA CYS A 139 -13.29 17.80 8.09
C CYS A 139 -11.97 18.30 7.46
N SER A 140 -11.04 18.78 8.28
CA SER A 140 -9.73 19.30 7.83
C SER A 140 -8.60 18.34 8.19
N PHE A 141 -7.98 17.74 7.18
CA PHE A 141 -6.83 16.83 7.33
C PHE A 141 -5.54 17.61 7.07
N LEU A 142 -4.67 17.73 8.07
CA LEU A 142 -3.43 18.52 8.00
C LEU A 142 -2.25 17.63 7.59
N CYS A 143 -1.89 17.66 6.30
CA CYS A 143 -1.04 16.67 5.67
C CYS A 143 0.30 17.24 5.17
N HIS A 144 1.10 16.34 4.59
CA HIS A 144 2.46 16.59 4.09
C HIS A 144 2.53 16.25 2.60
N LYS A 145 2.79 17.25 1.74
CA LYS A 145 2.90 17.10 0.29
C LYS A 145 3.89 16.02 -0.12
N ALA A 146 5.01 15.90 0.61
CA ALA A 146 6.05 14.90 0.34
C ALA A 146 5.51 13.46 0.25
N PHE A 147 4.56 13.08 1.12
CA PHE A 147 3.96 11.74 1.10
C PHE A 147 2.95 11.60 -0.03
N PHE A 148 2.12 12.63 -0.24
CA PHE A 148 1.06 12.62 -1.25
C PHE A 148 1.61 12.64 -2.68
N CYS A 149 2.46 13.61 -3.00
CA CYS A 149 3.14 13.69 -4.29
C CYS A 149 4.11 12.53 -4.51
N GLY A 150 4.72 11.99 -3.45
CA GLY A 150 5.66 10.87 -3.56
C GLY A 150 4.99 9.54 -3.95
N ARG A 151 3.73 9.32 -3.52
CA ARG A 151 3.05 8.02 -3.64
C ARG A 151 1.88 7.98 -4.62
N SER A 152 1.41 9.13 -5.09
CA SER A 152 0.28 9.21 -6.01
C SER A 152 0.56 10.21 -7.12
N ASP A 153 0.44 9.74 -8.36
CA ASP A 153 0.53 10.59 -9.54
C ASP A 153 -0.66 11.57 -9.63
N TYR A 154 -1.83 11.16 -9.11
CA TYR A 154 -2.99 12.03 -8.98
C TYR A 154 -2.69 13.21 -8.06
N PHE A 155 -2.20 12.95 -6.84
CA PHE A 155 -1.89 14.03 -5.90
C PHE A 155 -0.69 14.86 -6.34
N ARG A 156 0.29 14.23 -7.02
CA ARG A 156 1.40 14.98 -7.63
C ARG A 156 0.87 15.97 -8.67
N ALA A 157 0.01 15.53 -9.59
CA ALA A 157 -0.61 16.44 -10.57
C ALA A 157 -1.47 17.51 -9.88
N LEU A 158 -2.27 17.14 -8.88
CA LEU A 158 -3.13 18.06 -8.13
C LEU A 158 -2.35 19.15 -7.38
N LEU A 159 -1.15 18.85 -6.89
CA LEU A 159 -0.37 19.74 -6.01
C LEU A 159 0.81 20.43 -6.71
N ASP A 160 1.35 19.85 -7.78
CA ASP A 160 2.43 20.44 -8.58
C ASP A 160 1.88 21.39 -9.66
N ASP A 161 0.69 21.09 -10.20
CA ASP A 161 0.11 21.87 -11.27
C ASP A 161 -0.58 23.12 -10.70
N HIS A 162 -0.52 24.24 -11.42
CA HIS A 162 -1.06 25.54 -11.01
C HIS A 162 -2.61 25.58 -11.02
N PHE A 163 -3.29 24.50 -10.63
CA PHE A 163 -4.74 24.47 -10.41
C PHE A 163 -5.08 25.18 -9.09
N ARG A 164 -4.91 26.50 -9.12
CA ARG A 164 -5.32 27.46 -8.08
C ARG A 164 -6.85 27.53 -7.92
N GLU A 165 -7.61 26.78 -8.73
CA GLU A 165 -9.08 26.74 -8.70
C GLU A 165 -9.63 26.17 -7.38
N ASN A 166 -8.82 25.41 -6.63
CA ASN A 166 -9.19 24.88 -5.31
C ASN A 166 -8.40 25.50 -4.15
N GLU A 167 -7.50 26.46 -4.40
CA GLU A 167 -6.80 27.19 -3.34
C GLU A 167 -7.72 28.27 -2.78
N GLU A 168 -8.56 27.93 -1.80
CA GLU A 168 -9.12 28.95 -0.91
C GLU A 168 -7.93 29.58 -0.15
N PRO A 169 -7.68 30.89 -0.27
CA PRO A 169 -6.63 31.54 0.50
C PRO A 169 -6.96 31.33 1.98
N ALA A 170 -6.03 30.72 2.72
CA ALA A 170 -6.21 30.45 4.14
C ALA A 170 -6.58 31.76 4.85
N ALA A 171 -7.85 31.92 5.23
CA ALA A 171 -8.33 33.08 5.98
C ALA A 171 -7.61 33.22 7.34
N SER A 172 -6.89 32.17 7.77
CA SER A 172 -6.29 32.02 9.08
C SER A 172 -4.93 31.28 9.03
N GLY A 173 -3.93 31.82 8.32
CA GLY A 173 -2.50 31.49 8.54
C GLY A 173 -2.04 30.01 8.44
N GLY A 174 -2.90 29.10 8.01
CA GLY A 174 -2.64 27.67 7.86
C GLY A 174 -2.11 27.32 6.46
N PRO A 175 -1.80 26.03 6.21
CA PRO A 175 -1.37 25.59 4.89
C PRO A 175 -2.48 25.76 3.83
N PRO A 176 -2.14 25.82 2.53
CA PRO A 176 -3.12 25.83 1.45
C PRO A 176 -4.11 24.66 1.58
N ALA A 177 -5.40 24.96 1.44
CA ALA A 177 -6.45 23.96 1.52
C ALA A 177 -6.85 23.47 0.12
N VAL A 178 -7.16 22.17 0.01
CA VAL A 178 -7.67 21.52 -1.20
C VAL A 178 -8.90 20.71 -0.83
N THR A 179 -10.04 21.00 -1.45
CA THR A 179 -11.28 20.27 -1.17
C THR A 179 -11.39 19.01 -2.02
N LEU A 180 -11.61 17.87 -1.37
CA LEU A 180 -11.86 16.58 -2.02
C LEU A 180 -13.35 16.28 -1.95
N GLN A 181 -13.98 16.11 -3.13
CA GLN A 181 -15.43 15.90 -3.26
C GLN A 181 -15.76 14.41 -3.39
N GLY A 182 -16.94 14.01 -2.92
CA GLY A 182 -17.49 12.67 -3.14
C GLY A 182 -16.85 11.55 -2.29
N ILE A 183 -16.13 11.90 -1.21
CA ILE A 183 -15.48 10.94 -0.32
C ILE A 183 -15.88 11.24 1.12
N SER A 184 -16.15 10.20 1.90
CA SER A 184 -16.40 10.35 3.33
C SER A 184 -15.08 10.50 4.11
N PRO A 185 -15.08 11.17 5.26
CA PRO A 185 -13.88 11.30 6.08
C PRO A 185 -13.31 9.96 6.57
N ASP A 186 -14.20 8.98 6.78
CA ASP A 186 -13.84 7.60 7.15
C ASP A 186 -13.03 6.90 6.04
N ILE A 187 -13.53 6.93 4.80
CA ILE A 187 -12.81 6.36 3.64
C ILE A 187 -11.48 7.07 3.40
N PHE A 188 -11.44 8.40 3.54
CA PHE A 188 -10.20 9.15 3.41
C PHE A 188 -9.20 8.86 4.54
N THR A 189 -9.66 8.44 5.72
CA THR A 189 -8.79 8.02 6.82
C THR A 189 -7.98 6.78 6.43
N HIS A 190 -8.59 5.80 5.76
CA HIS A 190 -7.84 4.65 5.24
C HIS A 190 -6.79 5.05 4.19
N VAL A 191 -7.14 5.98 3.30
CA VAL A 191 -6.18 6.56 2.34
C VAL A 191 -5.04 7.23 3.08
N LEU A 192 -5.32 8.07 4.09
CA LEU A 192 -4.34 8.78 4.88
C LEU A 192 -3.31 7.85 5.53
N TYR A 193 -3.77 6.83 6.26
CA TYR A 193 -2.88 5.85 6.88
C TYR A 193 -2.02 5.13 5.84
N TYR A 194 -2.59 4.79 4.68
CA TYR A 194 -1.83 4.22 3.57
C TYR A 194 -0.76 5.19 3.04
N MET A 195 -1.08 6.48 2.88
CA MET A 195 -0.12 7.48 2.37
C MET A 195 1.10 7.63 3.26
N TYR A 196 0.94 7.54 4.58
CA TYR A 196 2.08 7.64 5.49
C TYR A 196 2.80 6.30 5.69
N SER A 197 2.07 5.21 5.92
CA SER A 197 2.64 3.96 6.46
C SER A 197 2.73 2.81 5.45
N ASP A 198 2.20 2.97 4.23
CA ASP A 198 2.03 1.89 3.23
C ASP A 198 1.12 0.75 3.75
N HIS A 199 0.29 1.07 4.74
CA HIS A 199 -0.62 0.15 5.38
C HIS A 199 -1.87 0.88 5.87
N THR A 200 -2.96 0.15 5.99
CA THR A 200 -4.18 0.58 6.67
C THR A 200 -4.96 -0.67 7.03
N GLU A 201 -5.59 -0.67 8.19
CA GLU A 201 -6.53 -1.70 8.58
C GLU A 201 -7.81 -1.48 7.79
N LEU A 202 -8.21 -2.46 6.97
CA LEU A 202 -9.34 -2.34 6.07
C LEU A 202 -10.41 -3.36 6.42
N PRO A 203 -11.46 -2.95 7.16
CA PRO A 203 -12.57 -3.83 7.41
C PRO A 203 -13.34 -4.06 6.09
N PRO A 204 -13.86 -5.28 5.85
CA PRO A 204 -14.43 -5.62 4.55
C PRO A 204 -15.62 -4.74 4.12
N GLU A 205 -16.36 -4.16 5.06
CA GLU A 205 -17.50 -3.30 4.72
C GLU A 205 -17.07 -2.03 3.98
N THR A 206 -15.85 -1.54 4.24
CA THR A 206 -15.29 -0.33 3.60
C THR A 206 -14.44 -0.64 2.37
N ALA A 207 -14.11 -1.92 2.13
CA ALA A 207 -13.09 -2.30 1.16
C ALA A 207 -13.45 -1.90 -0.29
N TYR A 208 -14.74 -1.93 -0.66
CA TYR A 208 -15.18 -1.49 -2.00
C TYR A 208 -15.09 0.02 -2.21
N ASP A 209 -15.48 0.80 -1.20
CA ASP A 209 -15.41 2.26 -1.24
C ASP A 209 -13.95 2.73 -1.26
N VAL A 210 -13.10 2.14 -0.41
CA VAL A 210 -11.65 2.41 -0.42
C VAL A 210 -11.02 1.96 -1.73
N LEU A 211 -11.41 0.81 -2.30
CA LEU A 211 -10.90 0.36 -3.60
C LEU A 211 -11.21 1.36 -4.72
N SER A 212 -12.43 1.91 -4.73
CA SER A 212 -12.86 2.92 -5.70
C SER A 212 -12.03 4.20 -5.59
N VAL A 213 -11.81 4.68 -4.35
CA VAL A 213 -10.97 5.86 -4.09
C VAL A 213 -9.49 5.59 -4.40
N ALA A 214 -9.00 4.39 -4.09
CA ALA A 214 -7.63 3.98 -4.38
C ALA A 214 -7.36 3.94 -5.89
N ASP A 215 -8.34 3.54 -6.70
CA ASP A 215 -8.24 3.62 -8.16
C ASP A 215 -8.25 5.07 -8.65
N MET A 216 -9.19 5.88 -8.17
CA MET A 216 -9.29 7.30 -8.50
C MET A 216 -8.00 8.07 -8.17
N TYR A 217 -7.38 7.77 -7.03
CA TYR A 217 -6.14 8.40 -6.57
C TYR A 217 -4.87 7.70 -7.05
N LEU A 218 -4.97 6.74 -7.96
CA LEU A 218 -3.84 6.04 -8.56
C LEU A 218 -2.91 5.42 -7.49
N LEU A 219 -3.50 4.71 -6.53
CA LEU A 219 -2.84 4.07 -5.39
C LEU A 219 -2.82 2.53 -5.55
N PRO A 220 -1.99 1.97 -6.45
CA PRO A 220 -2.00 0.54 -6.74
C PRO A 220 -1.68 -0.35 -5.53
N GLY A 221 -0.90 0.13 -4.56
CA GLY A 221 -0.65 -0.60 -3.32
C GLY A 221 -1.87 -0.70 -2.42
N LEU A 222 -2.65 0.39 -2.29
CA LEU A 222 -3.89 0.40 -1.54
C LEU A 222 -4.96 -0.49 -2.21
N LYS A 223 -5.04 -0.47 -3.54
CA LYS A 223 -5.91 -1.40 -4.30
C LYS A 223 -5.59 -2.86 -3.97
N ARG A 224 -4.29 -3.21 -3.87
CA ARG A 224 -3.87 -4.57 -3.46
C ARG A 224 -4.27 -4.90 -2.02
N LEU A 225 -4.23 -3.94 -1.09
CA LEU A 225 -4.69 -4.14 0.29
C LEU A 225 -6.21 -4.37 0.33
N CYS A 226 -6.99 -3.59 -0.43
CA CYS A 226 -8.44 -3.80 -0.57
C CYS A 226 -8.73 -5.19 -1.13
N GLY A 227 -8.03 -5.61 -2.19
CA GLY A 227 -8.18 -6.94 -2.77
C GLY A 227 -7.86 -8.06 -1.77
N ARG A 228 -6.84 -7.90 -0.92
CA ARG A 228 -6.55 -8.85 0.15
C ARG A 228 -7.65 -8.94 1.20
N SER A 229 -8.31 -7.83 1.53
CA SER A 229 -9.44 -7.81 2.47
C SER A 229 -10.66 -8.51 1.86
N LEU A 230 -11.01 -8.20 0.62
CA LEU A 230 -12.11 -8.84 -0.12
C LEU A 230 -11.91 -10.36 -0.28
N ALA A 231 -10.67 -10.81 -0.53
CA ALA A 231 -10.35 -12.24 -0.65
C ALA A 231 -10.68 -13.05 0.62
N GLN A 232 -10.67 -12.43 1.81
CA GLN A 232 -10.95 -13.11 3.07
C GLN A 232 -12.43 -13.45 3.26
N LEU A 233 -13.31 -12.79 2.52
CA LEU A 233 -14.76 -12.98 2.59
C LEU A 233 -15.33 -13.74 1.40
N LEU A 234 -14.48 -14.36 0.57
CA LEU A 234 -14.96 -15.14 -0.56
C LEU A 234 -15.81 -16.32 -0.07
N ASP A 235 -17.06 -16.32 -0.53
CA ASP A 235 -18.01 -17.40 -0.35
C ASP A 235 -18.71 -17.75 -1.68
N GLU A 236 -19.53 -18.79 -1.64
CA GLU A 236 -20.27 -19.25 -2.82
C GLU A 236 -21.09 -18.10 -3.42
N ASP A 237 -21.75 -17.28 -2.60
CA ASP A 237 -22.66 -16.21 -3.03
C ASP A 237 -21.95 -15.00 -3.63
N SER A 238 -20.78 -14.63 -3.10
CA SER A 238 -20.06 -13.41 -3.44
C SER A 238 -19.00 -13.58 -4.53
N VAL A 239 -18.46 -14.78 -4.76
CA VAL A 239 -17.26 -14.98 -5.57
C VAL A 239 -17.37 -14.43 -7.00
N VAL A 240 -18.53 -14.55 -7.64
CA VAL A 240 -18.75 -14.03 -9.00
C VAL A 240 -18.73 -12.50 -9.03
N GLY A 241 -19.36 -11.86 -8.04
CA GLY A 241 -19.36 -10.42 -7.88
C GLY A 241 -17.97 -9.87 -7.56
N VAL A 242 -17.25 -10.52 -6.63
CA VAL A 242 -15.88 -10.14 -6.26
C VAL A 242 -14.93 -10.30 -7.45
N TRP A 243 -15.07 -11.37 -8.24
CA TRP A 243 -14.31 -11.57 -9.48
C TRP A 243 -14.54 -10.45 -10.49
N ARG A 244 -15.81 -10.05 -10.73
CA ARG A 244 -16.13 -8.92 -11.62
C ARG A 244 -15.48 -7.62 -11.13
N VAL A 245 -15.50 -7.36 -9.83
CA VAL A 245 -14.84 -6.20 -9.22
C VAL A 245 -13.32 -6.29 -9.40
N ALA A 246 -12.74 -7.46 -9.13
CA ALA A 246 -11.32 -7.70 -9.29
C ALA A 246 -10.87 -7.37 -10.72
N LYS A 247 -11.63 -7.85 -11.72
CA LYS A 247 -11.39 -7.57 -13.13
C LYS A 247 -11.55 -6.09 -13.49
N LEU A 248 -12.62 -5.45 -13.03
CA LEU A 248 -12.88 -4.02 -13.25
C LEU A 248 -11.72 -3.15 -12.76
N PHE A 249 -11.22 -3.46 -11.56
CA PHE A 249 -10.10 -2.75 -10.93
C PHE A 249 -8.72 -3.35 -11.27
N ARG A 250 -8.64 -4.35 -12.16
CA ARG A 250 -7.39 -5.02 -12.60
C ARG A 250 -6.56 -5.55 -11.43
N LEU A 251 -7.21 -6.28 -10.54
CA LEU A 251 -6.61 -6.92 -9.36
C LEU A 251 -6.27 -8.38 -9.68
N ALA A 252 -5.26 -8.62 -10.51
CA ALA A 252 -4.90 -9.95 -11.00
C ALA A 252 -4.78 -11.04 -9.91
N ARG A 253 -4.23 -10.70 -8.73
CA ARG A 253 -4.13 -11.64 -7.62
C ARG A 253 -5.51 -12.00 -7.02
N LEU A 254 -6.42 -11.05 -6.93
CA LEU A 254 -7.78 -11.31 -6.46
C LEU A 254 -8.58 -12.07 -7.51
N GLU A 255 -8.40 -11.76 -8.80
CA GLU A 255 -8.99 -12.52 -9.91
C GLU A 255 -8.59 -14.00 -9.81
N ASP A 256 -7.29 -14.28 -9.68
CA ASP A 256 -6.75 -15.63 -9.50
C ASP A 256 -7.34 -16.35 -8.27
N GLN A 257 -7.41 -15.67 -7.12
CA GLN A 257 -8.03 -16.20 -5.90
C GLN A 257 -9.52 -16.51 -6.08
N CYS A 258 -10.26 -15.69 -6.85
CA CYS A 258 -11.65 -15.95 -7.16
C CYS A 258 -11.79 -17.17 -8.08
N THR A 259 -10.98 -17.29 -9.13
CA THR A 259 -11.03 -18.45 -10.04
C THR A 259 -10.59 -19.74 -9.35
N GLU A 260 -9.64 -19.68 -8.42
CA GLU A 260 -9.24 -20.80 -7.57
C GLU A 260 -10.40 -21.24 -6.66
N TYR A 261 -11.15 -20.28 -6.10
CA TYR A 261 -12.34 -20.58 -5.32
C TYR A 261 -13.45 -21.18 -6.20
N MET A 262 -13.76 -20.56 -7.35
CA MET A 262 -14.76 -21.04 -8.30
C MET A 262 -14.49 -22.47 -8.75
N ALA A 263 -13.22 -22.82 -9.02
CA ALA A 263 -12.82 -24.18 -9.36
C ALA A 263 -13.21 -25.21 -8.29
N LYS A 264 -13.20 -24.84 -6.99
CA LYS A 264 -13.57 -25.73 -5.89
C LYS A 264 -15.09 -25.96 -5.79
N VAL A 265 -15.89 -24.99 -6.23
CA VAL A 265 -17.37 -24.99 -6.09
C VAL A 265 -18.10 -25.00 -7.44
N ILE A 266 -17.40 -25.30 -8.53
CA ILE A 266 -17.92 -25.13 -9.90
C ILE A 266 -19.22 -25.89 -10.16
N GLU A 267 -19.38 -27.08 -9.56
CA GLU A 267 -20.60 -27.90 -9.67
C GLU A 267 -21.86 -27.18 -9.21
N LYS A 268 -21.74 -26.25 -8.25
CA LYS A 268 -22.84 -25.40 -7.79
C LYS A 268 -22.96 -24.12 -8.60
N LEU A 269 -21.84 -23.57 -9.04
CA LEU A 269 -21.82 -22.29 -9.78
C LEU A 269 -22.45 -22.41 -11.16
N VAL A 270 -22.30 -23.56 -11.83
CA VAL A 270 -22.86 -23.77 -13.19
C VAL A 270 -24.39 -23.65 -13.25
N GLU A 271 -25.08 -23.83 -12.13
CA GLU A 271 -26.54 -23.68 -12.03
C GLU A 271 -26.97 -22.22 -11.79
N ARG A 272 -26.03 -21.32 -11.49
CA ARG A 272 -26.34 -19.94 -11.13
C ARG A 272 -26.31 -19.00 -12.33
N GLU A 273 -27.36 -18.19 -12.44
CA GLU A 273 -27.52 -17.21 -13.51
C GLU A 273 -26.40 -16.18 -13.56
N ASP A 274 -25.92 -15.70 -12.40
CA ASP A 274 -24.86 -14.69 -12.35
C ASP A 274 -23.52 -15.18 -12.87
N PHE A 275 -23.19 -16.46 -12.65
CA PHE A 275 -22.02 -17.12 -13.23
C PHE A 275 -22.18 -17.36 -14.73
N VAL A 276 -23.36 -17.83 -15.16
CA VAL A 276 -23.68 -18.01 -16.59
C VAL A 276 -23.49 -16.70 -17.35
N ASP A 277 -24.00 -15.59 -16.80
CA ASP A 277 -23.87 -14.27 -17.40
C ASP A 277 -22.40 -13.82 -17.45
N ALA A 278 -21.61 -14.08 -16.41
CA ALA A 278 -20.17 -13.77 -16.42
C ALA A 278 -19.44 -14.51 -17.55
N VAL A 279 -19.74 -15.80 -17.77
CA VAL A 279 -19.16 -16.59 -18.87
C VAL A 279 -19.56 -16.02 -20.24
N ARG A 280 -20.83 -15.63 -20.41
CA ARG A 280 -21.31 -15.01 -21.66
C ARG A 280 -20.65 -13.67 -21.93
N GLU A 281 -20.49 -12.83 -20.90
CA GLU A 281 -19.80 -11.55 -20.98
C GLU A 281 -18.35 -11.73 -21.46
N GLU A 282 -17.65 -12.72 -20.92
CA GLU A 282 -16.28 -13.06 -21.33
C GLU A 282 -16.20 -13.55 -22.77
N ALA A 283 -17.07 -14.48 -23.15
CA ALA A 283 -17.10 -15.01 -24.50
C ALA A 283 -17.40 -13.90 -25.53
N ALA A 284 -18.32 -12.99 -25.22
CA ALA A 284 -18.62 -11.85 -26.09
C ALA A 284 -17.42 -10.88 -26.22
N ALA A 285 -16.71 -10.61 -25.12
CA ALA A 285 -15.53 -9.76 -25.13
C ALA A 285 -14.38 -10.34 -25.96
N VAL A 286 -14.27 -11.67 -26.01
CA VAL A 286 -13.28 -12.42 -26.78
C VAL A 286 -13.65 -12.51 -28.27
N ALA A 287 -14.91 -12.76 -28.59
CA ALA A 287 -15.40 -12.79 -29.98
C ALA A 287 -15.13 -11.45 -30.71
N ALA A 288 -15.20 -10.34 -29.98
CA ALA A 288 -14.86 -9.01 -30.51
C ALA A 288 -13.38 -8.86 -30.92
N ARG A 289 -12.49 -9.72 -30.42
CA ARG A 289 -11.02 -9.67 -30.61
C ARG A 289 -10.47 -10.61 -31.69
N GLN A 290 -11.32 -11.38 -32.39
CA GLN A 290 -10.95 -12.44 -33.34
C GLN A 290 -10.22 -13.65 -32.73
N GLU A 291 -10.17 -13.77 -31.40
CA GLU A 291 -9.53 -14.87 -30.68
C GLU A 291 -10.57 -15.84 -30.13
N THR A 292 -11.35 -16.51 -30.97
CA THR A 292 -12.58 -17.24 -30.56
C THR A 292 -12.36 -18.48 -29.69
N ASP A 293 -11.12 -18.89 -29.45
CA ASP A 293 -10.82 -20.24 -29.00
C ASP A 293 -10.62 -20.34 -27.47
N SER A 294 -10.56 -19.21 -26.75
CA SER A 294 -10.24 -19.16 -25.32
C SER A 294 -11.13 -18.16 -24.57
N ILE A 295 -11.98 -18.65 -23.67
CA ILE A 295 -12.74 -17.81 -22.73
C ILE A 295 -11.90 -17.69 -21.45
N PRO A 296 -11.30 -16.53 -21.12
CA PRO A 296 -10.31 -16.41 -20.04
C PRO A 296 -10.78 -16.96 -18.69
N LEU A 297 -12.00 -16.59 -18.26
CA LEU A 297 -12.58 -17.09 -17.02
C LEU A 297 -12.66 -18.63 -16.98
N VAL A 298 -13.05 -19.24 -18.10
CA VAL A 298 -13.18 -20.71 -18.21
C VAL A 298 -11.80 -21.36 -18.16
N ASP A 299 -10.83 -20.80 -18.87
CA ASP A 299 -9.47 -21.33 -18.92
C ASP A 299 -8.75 -21.22 -17.57
N ASP A 300 -8.94 -20.12 -16.84
CA ASP A 300 -8.42 -19.95 -15.48
C ASP A 300 -9.05 -20.97 -14.51
N ILE A 301 -10.37 -21.20 -14.58
CA ILE A 301 -11.04 -22.23 -13.78
C ILE A 301 -10.51 -23.63 -14.14
N ARG A 302 -10.39 -23.96 -15.43
CA ARG A 302 -9.84 -25.25 -15.91
C ARG A 302 -8.41 -25.45 -15.39
N PHE A 303 -7.58 -24.42 -15.43
CA PHE A 303 -6.23 -24.45 -14.90
C PHE A 303 -6.22 -24.81 -13.40
N HIS A 304 -7.06 -24.16 -12.60
CA HIS A 304 -7.16 -24.42 -11.16
C HIS A 304 -7.75 -25.79 -10.81
N VAL A 305 -8.73 -26.28 -11.59
CA VAL A 305 -9.24 -27.65 -11.45
C VAL A 305 -8.13 -28.67 -11.74
N ALA A 306 -7.35 -28.47 -12.80
CA ALA A 306 -6.25 -29.36 -13.16
C ALA A 306 -5.07 -29.32 -12.17
N SER A 307 -4.75 -28.14 -11.62
CA SER A 307 -3.62 -27.95 -10.71
C SER A 307 -3.81 -28.62 -9.33
N THR A 308 -5.06 -28.91 -8.96
CA THR A 308 -5.43 -29.50 -7.66
C THR A 308 -5.24 -31.04 -7.63
N VAL A 309 -4.98 -31.67 -8.77
CA VAL A 309 -4.95 -33.14 -8.90
C VAL A 309 -3.63 -33.74 -8.40
N GLN A 310 -3.66 -34.35 -7.21
CA GLN A 310 -2.48 -35.04 -6.62
C GLN A 310 -2.70 -36.54 -6.36
N THR A 311 -3.94 -37.03 -6.46
CA THR A 311 -4.31 -38.42 -6.13
C THR A 311 -5.36 -38.97 -7.10
N TYR A 312 -5.58 -40.29 -7.14
CA TYR A 312 -6.62 -40.90 -7.97
C TYR A 312 -8.04 -40.38 -7.67
N SER A 313 -8.39 -40.19 -6.40
CA SER A 313 -9.67 -39.59 -6.00
C SER A 313 -9.80 -38.15 -6.52
N ALA A 314 -8.71 -37.38 -6.48
CA ALA A 314 -8.70 -36.02 -7.01
C ALA A 314 -8.82 -35.98 -8.54
N ILE A 315 -8.39 -37.04 -9.26
CA ILE A 315 -8.59 -37.15 -10.72
C ILE A 315 -10.08 -37.27 -11.03
N GLU A 316 -10.82 -38.13 -10.33
CA GLU A 316 -12.25 -38.32 -10.56
C GLU A 316 -13.05 -37.05 -10.25
N GLU A 317 -12.78 -36.40 -9.11
CA GLU A 317 -13.40 -35.12 -8.75
C GLU A 317 -13.10 -34.01 -9.77
N ALA A 318 -11.85 -33.90 -10.23
CA ALA A 318 -11.48 -32.91 -11.23
C ALA A 318 -12.18 -33.17 -12.57
N GLN A 319 -12.31 -34.42 -13.00
CA GLN A 319 -13.06 -34.78 -14.20
C GLN A 319 -14.54 -34.42 -14.06
N GLN A 320 -15.14 -34.64 -12.89
CA GLN A 320 -16.53 -34.26 -12.64
C GLN A 320 -16.73 -32.74 -12.72
N ARG A 321 -15.84 -31.96 -12.10
CA ARG A 321 -15.82 -30.49 -12.15
C ARG A 321 -15.65 -29.95 -13.57
N LEU A 322 -14.74 -30.55 -14.36
CA LEU A 322 -14.55 -30.18 -15.77
C LEU A 322 -15.78 -30.48 -16.62
N ARG A 323 -16.40 -31.66 -16.43
CA ARG A 323 -17.65 -32.02 -17.13
C ARG A 323 -18.78 -31.05 -16.83
N ALA A 324 -18.97 -30.66 -15.57
CA ALA A 324 -20.00 -29.69 -15.20
C ALA A 324 -19.82 -28.36 -15.95
N LEU A 325 -18.57 -27.90 -16.10
CA LEU A 325 -18.23 -26.71 -16.86
C LEU A 325 -18.45 -26.89 -18.37
N GLU A 326 -18.11 -28.06 -18.93
CA GLU A 326 -18.39 -28.39 -20.34
C GLU A 326 -19.89 -28.42 -20.64
N ASP A 327 -20.68 -29.09 -19.79
CA ASP A 327 -22.14 -29.16 -19.93
C ASP A 327 -22.77 -27.76 -19.89
N LEU A 328 -22.26 -26.86 -19.05
CA LEU A 328 -22.67 -25.47 -19.03
C LEU A 328 -22.39 -24.80 -20.39
N LEU A 329 -21.17 -24.88 -20.92
CA LEU A 329 -20.78 -24.24 -22.18
C LEU A 329 -21.65 -24.71 -23.36
N VAL A 330 -21.93 -26.01 -23.42
CA VAL A 330 -22.85 -26.61 -24.40
C VAL A 330 -24.24 -26.03 -24.26
N SER A 331 -24.75 -25.93 -23.03
CA SER A 331 -26.11 -25.43 -22.77
C SER A 331 -26.31 -23.97 -23.21
N ILE A 332 -25.25 -23.16 -23.22
CA ILE A 332 -25.28 -21.75 -23.62
C ILE A 332 -24.78 -21.50 -25.05
N GLY A 333 -24.49 -22.56 -25.81
CA GLY A 333 -24.09 -22.47 -27.22
C GLY A 333 -22.69 -21.90 -27.44
N LEU A 334 -21.79 -22.08 -26.47
CA LEU A 334 -20.39 -21.67 -26.51
C LEU A 334 -19.46 -22.88 -26.66
N ASP A 335 -19.81 -23.79 -27.58
CA ASP A 335 -18.97 -24.94 -27.89
C ASP A 335 -17.62 -24.47 -28.45
N CYS A 336 -16.57 -24.61 -27.64
CA CYS A 336 -15.16 -24.46 -28.04
C CYS A 336 -14.57 -25.84 -28.40
#